data_AF-A0A1C7N066-F1
#
_entry.id   AF-A0A1C7N066-F1
#
_cell.length_a   1.000
_cell.length_b   1.000
_cell.length_c   1.000
_cell.angle_alpha   90.00
_cell.angle_beta   90.00
_cell.angle_gamma   90.00
#
_symmetry.space_group_name_H-M   'P 1'
#
loop_
_entity.id
_entity.type
_entity.pdbx_description
1 polymer ?
#
loop_
_entity_poly.entity_id
_entity_poly.type
_entity_poly.pdbx_seq_one_letter_code
_entity_poly.pdbx_strand_id
1 'polypeptide(L)' 'VGCIIGKGGSKINEIRQLSGSHIKIADPHGDANERLVTITGTPESNQMALYLLYSRLESEKARLGLRHN' A
#
# COMPACT_ATOMS: atom_id res chain seq x y z
N VAL A 1 2.96 4.33 -7.51
CA VAL A 1 3.52 3.26 -6.62
C VAL A 1 4.63 3.69 -5.68
N GLY A 2 5.46 4.67 -6.03
CA GLY A 2 6.55 5.14 -5.15
C GLY A 2 6.09 5.63 -3.76
N CYS A 3 4.85 6.10 -3.62
CA CYS A 3 4.32 6.56 -2.34
C CYS A 3 3.94 5.46 -1.35
N ILE A 4 3.51 4.29 -1.83
CA ILE A 4 3.17 3.12 -0.99
C ILE A 4 4.45 2.39 -0.59
N ILE A 5 5.37 2.21 -1.55
CA ILE A 5 6.62 1.48 -1.32
C ILE A 5 7.61 2.35 -0.53
N GLY A 6 7.68 3.65 -0.83
CA GLY A 6 8.70 4.55 -0.28
C GLY A 6 10.09 4.30 -0.87
N LYS A 7 11.02 5.22 -0.60
CA LYS A 7 12.42 5.08 -1.02
C LYS A 7 13.04 3.84 -0.35
N GLY A 8 13.53 2.89 -1.15
CA GLY A 8 14.12 1.65 -0.64
C GLY A 8 13.13 0.70 0.07
N GLY A 9 11.82 0.86 -0.14
CA GLY A 9 10.81 0.03 0.53
C GLY A 9 10.51 0.42 1.98
N SER A 10 11.02 1.57 2.46
CA SER A 10 10.85 2.00 3.85
C SER A 10 9.39 2.08 4.28
N LYS A 11 8.51 2.59 3.41
CA LYS A 11 7.11 2.84 3.74
C LYS A 11 6.30 1.56 3.81
N ILE A 12 6.51 0.66 2.86
CA ILE A 12 5.84 -0.65 2.90
C ILE A 12 6.36 -1.51 4.05
N ASN A 13 7.64 -1.37 4.42
CA ASN A 13 8.21 -2.05 5.58
C ASN A 13 7.58 -1.58 6.89
N GLU A 14 7.34 -0.27 7.03
CA GLU A 14 6.59 0.29 8.16
C GLU A 14 5.18 -0.31 8.24
N ILE A 15 4.46 -0.40 7.12
CA ILE A 15 3.10 -1.00 7.08
C ILE A 15 3.15 -2.49 7.47
N ARG A 16 4.13 -3.24 6.98
CA ARG A 16 4.34 -4.65 7.37
C ARG A 16 4.55 -4.78 8.89
N GLN A 17 5.39 -3.92 9.47
CA GLN A 17 5.67 -3.96 10.91
C GLN A 17 4.45 -3.56 11.75
N LEU A 18 3.75 -2.48 11.38
CA LEU A 18 2.60 -1.98 12.13
C LEU A 18 1.38 -2.92 12.04
N SER A 19 1.16 -3.52 10.87
CA SER A 19 0.03 -4.44 10.67
C SER A 19 0.30 -5.85 11.19
N GLY A 20 1.57 -6.25 11.33
CA GLY A 20 1.94 -7.64 11.58
C GLY A 20 1.63 -8.59 10.41
N SER A 21 1.21 -8.06 9.25
CA SER A 21 0.91 -8.85 8.07
C SER A 21 2.12 -9.03 7.17
N HIS A 22 2.18 -10.19 6.51
CA HIS A 22 3.07 -10.39 5.39
C HIS A 22 2.47 -9.77 4.12
N ILE A 23 3.15 -8.78 3.56
CA ILE A 23 2.67 -8.05 2.36
C ILE A 23 3.64 -8.26 1.20
N LYS A 24 3.17 -8.83 0.09
CA LYS A 24 3.90 -8.95 -1.18
C LYS A 24 3.31 -8.00 -2.21
N ILE A 25 4.17 -7.34 -2.98
CA ILE A 25 3.78 -6.49 -4.09
C ILE A 25 4.36 -7.14 -5.34
N ALA A 26 3.50 -7.56 -6.26
CA ALA A 26 3.93 -8.12 -7.52
C ALA A 26 4.50 -7.01 -8.42
N ASP A 27 5.39 -7.42 -9.32
CA ASP A 27 5.82 -6.54 -10.40
C ASP A 27 4.62 -6.21 -11.30
N PRO A 28 4.60 -5.01 -11.90
CA PRO A 28 3.54 -4.63 -12.82
C PRO A 28 3.48 -5.65 -13.97
N HIS A 29 2.27 -6.15 -14.24
CA HIS A 29 2.05 -7.15 -15.28
C HIS A 29 1.71 -6.45 -16.60
N GLY A 30 2.65 -6.45 -17.55
CA GLY A 30 2.49 -5.76 -18.83
C GLY A 30 2.39 -4.24 -18.67
N ASP A 31 1.51 -3.60 -19.44
CA ASP A 31 1.27 -2.14 -19.42
C ASP A 31 0.31 -1.69 -18.30
N ALA A 32 -0.03 -2.59 -17.37
CA ALA A 32 -0.90 -2.23 -16.25
C ALA A 32 -0.18 -1.25 -15.32
N ASN A 33 -0.78 -0.06 -15.14
CA ASN A 33 -0.37 0.90 -14.12
C ASN A 33 -0.70 0.44 -12.69
N GLU A 34 -1.35 -0.71 -12.55
CA GLU A 34 -1.75 -1.33 -11.30
C GLU A 34 -0.75 -2.41 -10.88
N ARG A 35 -0.58 -2.57 -9.57
CA ARG A 35 0.22 -3.66 -9.00
C ARG A 35 -0.63 -4.48 -8.06
N LEU A 36 -0.53 -5.79 -8.18
CA LEU A 36 -1.19 -6.71 -7.27
C LEU A 36 -0.49 -6.67 -5.91
N VAL A 37 -1.27 -6.45 -4.85
CA VAL A 37 -0.80 -6.53 -3.47
C VAL A 37 -1.45 -7.74 -2.81
N THR A 38 -0.63 -8.64 -2.30
CA THR A 38 -1.06 -9.82 -1.55
C THR A 38 -0.76 -9.60 -0.07
N ILE A 39 -1.77 -9.75 0.77
CA ILE A 39 -1.67 -9.59 2.22
C ILE A 39 -2.00 -10.95 2.85
N THR A 40 -1.17 -11.40 3.78
CA THR A 40 -1.33 -12.69 4.46
C THR A 40 -0.99 -12.54 5.93
N GLY A 41 -1.86 -13.03 6.80
CA GLY A 41 -1.82 -12.81 8.24
C GLY A 41 -3.16 -13.14 8.89
N THR A 42 -3.31 -12.79 10.17
CA THR A 42 -4.61 -12.91 10.85
C THR A 42 -5.62 -11.91 10.27
N PRO A 43 -6.93 -12.13 10.44
CA PRO A 43 -7.94 -11.19 9.97
C PRO A 43 -7.71 -9.75 10.46
N GLU A 44 -7.34 -9.58 11.73
CA GLU A 44 -7.08 -8.28 12.36
C GLU A 44 -5.84 -7.60 11.76
N SER A 45 -4.76 -8.38 11.59
CA SER A 45 -3.54 -7.91 10.94
C SER A 45 -3.80 -7.48 9.49
N ASN A 46 -4.58 -8.27 8.75
CA ASN A 46 -4.89 -7.98 7.35
C ASN A 46 -5.77 -6.73 7.24
N GLN A 47 -6.74 -6.56 8.14
CA GLN A 47 -7.59 -5.38 8.20
C GLN A 47 -6.80 -4.12 8.51
N MET A 48 -5.85 -4.19 9.45
CA MET A 48 -4.91 -3.10 9.74
C MET A 48 -4.04 -2.77 8.53
N ALA A 49 -3.50 -3.78 7.85
CA ALA A 49 -2.69 -3.59 6.64
C ALA A 49 -3.48 -2.87 5.53
N LEU A 50 -4.73 -3.29 5.30
CA LEU A 50 -5.63 -2.64 4.34
C LEU A 50 -5.89 -1.18 4.71
N TYR A 51 -6.23 -0.91 5.97
CA TYR A 51 -6.47 0.45 6.45
C TYR A 51 -5.25 1.37 6.21
N LEU A 52 -4.06 0.92 6.60
CA LEU A 52 -2.81 1.69 6.42
C LEU A 52 -2.50 1.95 4.94
N LEU A 53 -2.73 0.96 4.07
CA LEU A 53 -2.54 1.12 2.62
C LEU A 53 -3.52 2.15 2.05
N TYR A 54 -4.81 2.05 2.37
CA TYR A 54 -5.83 3.01 1.90
C TYR A 54 -5.56 4.43 2.39
N SER A 55 -5.29 4.60 3.69
CA SER A 55 -4.93 5.89 4.26
C SER A 55 -3.75 6.54 3.53
N ARG A 56 -2.76 5.73 3.11
CA ARG A 56 -1.62 6.24 2.35
C ARG A 56 -1.96 6.63 0.91
N LEU A 57 -2.81 5.85 0.24
CA LEU A 57 -3.32 6.21 -1.08
C LEU A 57 -4.12 7.52 -1.05
N GLU A 58 -4.99 7.69 -0.05
CA GLU A 58 -5.80 8.89 0.14
C GLU A 58 -4.93 10.12 0.42
N SER A 59 -3.95 10.01 1.32
CA SER A 59 -3.03 11.10 1.64
C SER A 59 -2.29 11.60 0.40
N GLU A 60 -1.90 10.71 -0.50
CA GLU A 60 -1.24 11.08 -1.74
C GLU A 60 -2.20 11.64 -2.79
N LYS A 61 -3.42 11.10 -2.90
CA LYS A 61 -4.47 11.70 -3.74
C LYS A 61 -4.75 13.15 -3.32
N ALA A 62 -4.84 13.39 -2.00
CA ALA A 62 -5.02 14.72 -1.44
C ALA A 62 -3.82 15.63 -1.75
N ARG A 63 -2.58 15.13 -1.62
CA ARG A 63 -1.35 15.88 -1.97
C ARG A 63 -1.30 16.27 -3.45
N LEU A 64 -1.79 15.40 -4.34
CA LEU A 64 -1.84 15.64 -5.78
C LEU A 64 -2.99 16.55 -6.22
N GLY A 65 -3.83 17.03 -5.30
CA GLY A 65 -4.95 17.92 -5.63
C GLY A 65 -6.02 17.27 -6.49
N LEU A 66 -6.03 15.93 -6.62
CA LEU A 66 -7.05 15.14 -7.33
C LEU A 66 -8.34 15.06 -6.50
N ARG A 67 -8.83 16.19 -6.00
CA ARG A 67 -10.19 16.28 -5.45
C ARG A 67 -11.11 15.94 -6.62
N HIS A 68 -11.84 14.84 -6.49
CA HIS A 68 -12.94 14.55 -7.41
C HIS A 68 -13.82 15.81 -7.46
N ASN A 69 -14.02 16.32 -8.67
CA ASN A 69 -14.98 17.37 -8.98
C ASN A 69 -16.39 16.80 -8.82
#